data_AF-A0A2T7E6I8-F1
#
_entry.id   AF-A0A2T7E6I8-F1
#
_cell.length_a   1.000
_cell.length_b   1.000
_cell.length_c   1.000
_cell.angle_alpha   90.00
_cell.angle_beta   90.00
_cell.angle_gamma   90.00
#
_symmetry.space_group_name_H-M   'P 1'
#
loop_
_entity.id
_entity.type
_entity.pdbx_description
1 polymer ?
#
loop_
_entity_poly.entity_id
_entity_poly.type
_entity_poly.pdbx_seq_one_letter_code
_entity_poly.pdbx_strand_id
1 'polypeptide(L)'
;MDMDSVECLSLPDAAMDVDDVDTHPHHGHHAHLGLPLHPAHLPSAGAGRGFPKVNAGAGAAAAAAAAAAAAGAAAAAGAGGGPPATSVHELLECPVCTNSMFPPIHQCQNGHTLCSTCKARVHNRCPTCRQELGDIRCLALEKVAESLELPCKYCSLGCPEIFPYYSKIKHEAQCSFRPYNCPYAGSECAVSGDIPFLVAHLRDDHKVDMHSGCTFNHRYVKSNPREVENATWMLTVFHCFGQYFCLHFEAFQLGMAPVYMAFLRFMGDENEARNYTYSLEVGGNGRKMVWEGTPRSIRDSHRKVRDSHDGLIIQRNMALFFSGGDRKELKLRVTGRIWKEQTNPDGACIPNLCS
;
A
#
# COMPACT_ATOMS: atom_id res chain seq x y z
N MET A 1 41.31 0.18 0.60
CA MET A 1 40.70 0.53 1.89
C MET A 1 39.53 -0.41 2.03
N ASP A 2 39.59 -1.30 3.01
CA ASP A 2 38.64 -2.41 3.17
C ASP A 2 37.22 -1.88 3.31
N MET A 3 36.39 -2.20 2.31
CA MET A 3 35.00 -1.79 2.24
C MET A 3 34.17 -2.85 2.95
N ASP A 4 33.70 -2.52 4.15
CA ASP A 4 32.90 -3.40 5.01
C ASP A 4 31.68 -3.94 4.24
N SER A 5 31.77 -5.20 3.83
CA SER A 5 30.63 -5.94 3.29
C SER A 5 29.71 -6.30 4.45
N VAL A 6 28.57 -5.63 4.54
CA VAL A 6 27.55 -5.94 5.56
C VAL A 6 26.96 -7.32 5.27
N GLU A 7 27.21 -8.30 6.16
CA GLU A 7 26.53 -9.60 6.13
C GLU A 7 25.18 -9.49 6.85
N CYS A 8 24.08 -9.58 6.12
CA CYS A 8 22.73 -9.58 6.69
C CYS A 8 22.17 -11.00 6.71
N LEU A 9 21.80 -11.47 7.91
CA LEU A 9 21.13 -12.76 8.13
C LEU A 9 19.62 -12.51 8.23
N SER A 10 18.84 -13.12 7.33
CA SER A 10 17.38 -13.17 7.51
C SER A 10 17.04 -14.15 8.64
N LEU A 11 16.19 -13.72 9.57
CA LEU A 11 15.66 -14.57 10.66
C LEU A 11 14.78 -15.69 10.07
N PRO A 12 14.76 -16.90 10.68
CA PRO A 12 13.89 -17.98 10.25
C PRO A 12 12.40 -17.66 10.50
N ASP A 13 11.55 -18.19 9.62
CA ASP A 13 10.10 -17.96 9.52
C ASP A 13 9.36 -17.90 10.87
N ALA A 14 8.74 -16.75 11.16
CA ALA A 14 7.56 -16.72 12.01
C ALA A 14 6.36 -17.08 11.14
N ALA A 15 5.84 -18.29 11.29
CA ALA A 15 4.60 -18.70 10.65
C ALA A 15 3.48 -17.72 11.05
N MET A 16 2.93 -16.99 10.07
CA MET A 16 1.68 -16.28 10.26
C MET A 16 0.57 -17.26 9.90
N ASP A 17 0.01 -17.92 10.92
CA ASP A 17 -1.16 -18.77 10.78
C ASP A 17 -2.33 -17.91 10.26
N VAL A 18 -2.83 -18.25 9.07
CA VAL A 18 -4.10 -17.78 8.54
C VAL A 18 -5.11 -18.92 8.71
N ASP A 19 -5.98 -18.80 9.71
CA ASP A 19 -7.12 -19.69 9.90
C ASP A 19 -8.09 -19.59 8.72
N ASP A 20 -8.28 -20.71 8.02
CA ASP A 20 -9.22 -20.88 6.91
C ASP A 20 -10.57 -21.39 7.46
N VAL A 21 -11.63 -20.61 7.30
CA VAL A 21 -13.01 -20.98 7.67
C VAL A 21 -13.73 -21.53 6.43
N ASP A 22 -13.99 -22.84 6.51
CA ASP A 22 -15.04 -23.65 5.87
C ASP A 22 -15.73 -23.12 4.61
N THR A 23 -15.58 -23.86 3.50
CA THR A 23 -16.68 -24.02 2.52
C THR A 23 -16.62 -25.41 1.86
N HIS A 24 -17.49 -26.31 2.29
CA HIS A 24 -17.80 -27.55 1.58
C HIS A 24 -18.95 -27.36 0.55
N PRO A 25 -19.01 -28.21 -0.50
CA PRO A 25 -19.72 -27.91 -1.74
C PRO A 25 -21.18 -28.39 -1.80
N HIS A 26 -21.97 -27.72 -2.65
CA HIS A 26 -23.35 -28.04 -2.99
C HIS A 26 -23.50 -29.32 -3.84
N HIS A 27 -24.36 -30.24 -3.40
CA HIS A 27 -25.12 -31.15 -4.26
C HIS A 27 -26.57 -31.24 -3.75
N GLY A 28 -27.53 -31.04 -4.66
CA GLY A 28 -28.96 -31.00 -4.33
C GLY A 28 -29.64 -32.37 -4.32
N HIS A 29 -30.83 -32.43 -3.71
CA HIS A 29 -32.00 -33.20 -4.17
C HIS A 29 -33.26 -32.76 -3.38
N HIS A 30 -34.41 -33.04 -3.99
CA HIS A 30 -35.74 -32.46 -3.84
C HIS A 30 -36.57 -32.86 -2.59
N ALA A 31 -37.46 -31.91 -2.21
CA ALA A 31 -38.90 -32.02 -1.90
C ALA A 31 -39.45 -32.26 -0.47
N HIS A 32 -40.57 -31.53 -0.26
CA HIS A 32 -41.74 -31.74 0.62
C HIS A 32 -41.93 -30.93 1.93
N LEU A 33 -42.77 -29.88 1.79
CA LEU A 33 -43.95 -29.46 2.58
C LEU A 33 -43.92 -29.46 4.13
N GLY A 34 -44.27 -28.30 4.72
CA GLY A 34 -44.94 -28.23 6.03
C GLY A 34 -44.65 -27.00 6.90
N LEU A 35 -45.40 -25.90 6.70
CA LEU A 35 -45.78 -24.94 7.78
C LEU A 35 -46.85 -25.62 8.68
N PRO A 36 -47.28 -25.13 9.88
CA PRO A 36 -47.24 -23.73 10.36
C PRO A 36 -47.09 -23.50 11.90
N LEU A 37 -47.21 -22.22 12.30
CA LEU A 37 -47.76 -21.63 13.56
C LEU A 37 -46.82 -21.22 14.73
N HIS A 38 -46.85 -19.90 14.99
CA HIS A 38 -46.66 -19.20 16.28
C HIS A 38 -47.77 -19.57 17.30
N PRO A 39 -47.62 -19.29 18.61
CA PRO A 39 -48.05 -18.00 19.18
C PRO A 39 -47.15 -17.42 20.29
N ALA A 40 -47.42 -16.14 20.58
CA ALA A 40 -46.78 -15.23 21.54
C ALA A 40 -47.05 -15.54 23.03
N HIS A 41 -46.17 -15.08 23.95
CA HIS A 41 -46.47 -14.11 25.04
C HIS A 41 -45.33 -13.99 26.08
N LEU A 42 -45.02 -12.74 26.46
CA LEU A 42 -44.35 -12.24 27.69
C LEU A 42 -45.32 -12.29 28.90
N PRO A 43 -45.00 -11.83 30.15
CA PRO A 43 -43.73 -11.59 30.87
C PRO A 43 -43.76 -12.15 32.33
N SER A 44 -42.72 -11.94 33.17
CA SER A 44 -42.81 -11.35 34.53
C SER A 44 -41.52 -11.55 35.38
N ALA A 45 -41.41 -10.69 36.40
CA ALA A 45 -40.29 -10.25 37.22
C ALA A 45 -39.88 -11.17 38.40
N GLY A 46 -38.75 -10.81 39.04
CA GLY A 46 -38.36 -11.24 40.39
C GLY A 46 -36.84 -11.29 40.56
N ALA A 47 -36.17 -10.21 40.97
CA ALA A 47 -35.87 -9.83 42.36
C ALA A 47 -34.74 -10.63 43.03
N GLY A 48 -33.71 -9.90 43.52
CA GLY A 48 -33.12 -10.22 44.83
C GLY A 48 -31.62 -10.56 44.92
N ARG A 49 -30.82 -9.53 45.20
CA ARG A 49 -29.78 -9.41 46.25
C ARG A 49 -28.65 -10.47 46.38
N GLY A 50 -27.42 -9.96 46.43
CA GLY A 50 -26.31 -10.61 47.14
C GLY A 50 -24.94 -9.95 46.91
N PHE A 51 -24.50 -9.09 47.84
CA PHE A 51 -23.09 -8.68 48.01
C PHE A 51 -22.31 -9.79 48.72
N PRO A 52 -20.98 -9.88 48.53
CA PRO A 52 -20.08 -9.32 49.55
C PRO A 52 -18.86 -8.56 49.00
N LYS A 53 -18.38 -7.62 49.82
CA LYS A 53 -17.09 -6.92 49.73
C LYS A 53 -15.95 -7.82 50.22
N VAL A 54 -14.73 -7.63 49.68
CA VAL A 54 -13.50 -7.34 50.45
C VAL A 54 -12.38 -6.83 49.53
N ASN A 55 -11.84 -5.65 49.90
CA ASN A 55 -10.45 -5.16 49.92
C ASN A 55 -9.39 -5.69 48.93
N ALA A 56 -8.29 -5.01 48.61
CA ALA A 56 -7.77 -3.63 48.64
C ALA A 56 -6.28 -3.78 48.23
N GLY A 57 -5.72 -2.85 47.46
CA GLY A 57 -4.28 -2.79 47.14
C GLY A 57 -4.07 -2.27 45.71
N ALA A 58 -3.89 -0.97 45.47
CA ALA A 58 -2.74 -0.09 45.72
C ALA A 58 -1.77 -0.01 44.51
N GLY A 59 -1.53 1.22 44.05
CA GLY A 59 -0.59 1.63 42.97
C GLY A 59 -1.32 2.33 41.81
N ALA A 60 -1.62 3.64 41.83
CA ALA A 60 -0.74 4.79 41.55
C ALA A 60 0.09 4.59 40.25
N ALA A 61 0.08 5.44 39.21
CA ALA A 61 -0.16 6.87 39.16
C ALA A 61 -0.54 7.40 37.75
N ALA A 62 -1.31 8.49 37.78
CA ALA A 62 -1.26 9.68 36.93
C ALA A 62 -1.39 9.56 35.39
N ALA A 63 -2.62 9.78 34.91
CA ALA A 63 -2.87 10.45 33.65
C ALA A 63 -3.63 11.75 33.94
N ALA A 64 -2.96 12.90 33.73
CA ALA A 64 -3.61 14.19 33.55
C ALA A 64 -2.58 15.19 33.01
N ALA A 65 -2.82 15.71 31.81
CA ALA A 65 -2.84 17.14 31.53
C ALA A 65 -3.24 17.37 30.07
N ALA A 66 -4.44 17.91 29.90
CA ALA A 66 -4.83 18.66 28.72
C ALA A 66 -4.13 20.03 28.73
N ALA A 67 -3.78 20.56 27.56
CA ALA A 67 -3.76 21.99 27.32
C ALA A 67 -4.01 22.27 25.83
N ALA A 68 -4.83 23.28 25.59
CA ALA A 68 -5.52 23.57 24.35
C ALA A 68 -4.81 24.61 23.47
N ALA A 69 -5.19 24.58 22.19
CA ALA A 69 -5.49 25.68 21.27
C ALA A 69 -4.46 26.78 20.96
N ALA A 70 -4.25 26.99 19.65
CA ALA A 70 -4.39 28.31 19.05
C ALA A 70 -4.92 28.18 17.61
N ALA A 71 -6.13 28.68 17.39
CA ALA A 71 -6.76 28.89 16.09
C ALA A 71 -6.42 30.31 15.60
N GLY A 72 -6.13 30.44 14.30
CA GLY A 72 -6.12 31.72 13.59
C GLY A 72 -7.33 31.82 12.68
N ALA A 73 -8.49 32.21 13.24
CA ALA A 73 -9.68 32.56 12.49
C ALA A 73 -9.69 34.07 12.23
N ALA A 74 -9.72 34.47 10.96
CA ALA A 74 -9.96 35.85 10.55
C ALA A 74 -11.47 36.12 10.48
N ALA A 75 -11.81 37.34 10.88
CA ALA A 75 -13.12 37.82 11.33
C ALA A 75 -14.23 37.85 10.28
N ALA A 76 -15.47 37.72 10.76
CA ALA A 76 -16.67 38.22 10.10
C ALA A 76 -17.41 39.19 11.04
N ALA A 77 -17.68 40.41 10.55
CA ALA A 77 -18.84 41.21 10.95
C ALA A 77 -19.07 42.33 9.92
N GLY A 78 -20.13 42.20 9.12
CA GLY A 78 -20.65 43.22 8.23
C GLY A 78 -21.98 42.74 7.65
N ALA A 79 -23.07 43.39 8.05
CA ALA A 79 -24.44 42.95 7.86
C ALA A 79 -24.94 42.96 6.40
N GLY A 80 -25.79 41.98 6.07
CA GLY A 80 -26.72 41.98 4.94
C GLY A 80 -26.18 41.40 3.62
N GLY A 81 -26.55 40.16 3.31
CA GLY A 81 -26.45 39.64 1.93
C GLY A 81 -26.37 38.12 1.82
N GLY A 82 -27.52 37.46 1.61
CA GLY A 82 -27.66 36.09 1.08
C GLY A 82 -26.94 34.94 1.82
N PRO A 83 -27.27 33.67 1.53
CA PRO A 83 -26.33 32.59 1.84
C PRO A 83 -25.01 32.85 1.08
N PRO A 84 -23.84 32.51 1.63
CA PRO A 84 -22.58 32.62 0.88
C PRO A 84 -22.77 31.86 -0.43
N ALA A 85 -22.42 32.50 -1.54
CA ALA A 85 -22.47 31.85 -2.84
C ALA A 85 -21.51 30.66 -2.79
N THR A 86 -22.04 29.46 -2.57
CA THR A 86 -21.28 28.21 -2.65
C THR A 86 -20.66 28.17 -4.03
N SER A 87 -19.34 28.12 -4.11
CA SER A 87 -18.67 28.03 -5.40
C SER A 87 -19.17 26.78 -6.14
N VAL A 88 -19.27 26.82 -7.47
CA VAL A 88 -19.71 25.64 -8.24
C VAL A 88 -18.79 24.43 -7.99
N HIS A 89 -17.55 24.67 -7.58
CA HIS A 89 -16.59 23.65 -7.16
C HIS A 89 -17.03 22.88 -5.91
N GLU A 90 -17.58 23.56 -4.90
CA GLU A 90 -18.08 22.92 -3.67
C GLU A 90 -19.26 21.98 -3.94
N LEU A 91 -20.12 22.34 -4.90
CA LEU A 91 -21.25 21.48 -5.31
C LEU A 91 -20.78 20.16 -5.94
N LEU A 92 -19.56 20.12 -6.48
CA LEU A 92 -18.94 18.91 -7.01
C LEU A 92 -18.16 18.11 -5.97
N GLU A 93 -18.04 18.57 -4.74
CA GLU A 93 -17.37 17.82 -3.69
C GLU A 93 -18.28 16.75 -3.11
N CYS A 94 -17.80 15.51 -3.02
CA CYS A 94 -18.57 14.44 -2.41
C CYS A 94 -18.60 14.62 -0.88
N PRO A 95 -19.79 14.66 -0.24
CA PRO A 95 -19.89 14.90 1.21
C PRO A 95 -19.33 13.76 2.08
N VAL A 96 -18.94 12.62 1.49
CA VAL A 96 -18.43 11.44 2.20
C VAL A 96 -16.91 11.29 2.08
N CYS A 97 -16.33 11.60 0.91
CA CYS A 97 -14.90 11.41 0.67
C CYS A 97 -14.16 12.69 0.34
N THR A 98 -14.85 13.85 0.35
CA THR A 98 -14.30 15.19 0.08
C THR A 98 -13.51 15.31 -1.23
N ASN A 99 -13.69 14.34 -2.14
CA ASN A 99 -13.09 14.37 -3.47
C ASN A 99 -14.12 14.92 -4.47
N SER A 100 -13.64 15.52 -5.56
CA SER A 100 -14.48 15.88 -6.69
C SER A 100 -15.23 14.65 -7.22
N MET A 101 -16.55 14.78 -7.38
CA MET A 101 -17.40 13.77 -7.98
C MET A 101 -17.18 13.73 -9.49
N PHE A 102 -17.26 12.53 -10.06
CA PHE A 102 -17.18 12.26 -11.49
C PHE A 102 -18.36 11.39 -11.94
N PRO A 103 -18.79 11.44 -13.22
CA PRO A 103 -19.89 10.63 -13.70
C PRO A 103 -19.62 9.13 -13.48
N PRO A 104 -20.62 8.32 -13.06
CA PRO A 104 -21.99 8.75 -12.72
C PRO A 104 -22.05 9.43 -11.34
N ILE A 105 -22.57 10.66 -11.31
CA ILE A 105 -22.88 11.37 -10.07
C ILE A 105 -24.28 10.97 -9.64
N HIS A 106 -24.42 10.32 -8.50
CA HIS A 106 -25.70 9.84 -8.02
C HIS A 106 -26.43 10.89 -7.19
N GLN A 107 -27.75 10.90 -7.26
CA GLN A 107 -28.62 11.82 -6.54
C GLN A 107 -29.71 11.05 -5.79
N CYS A 108 -30.05 11.45 -4.56
CA CYS A 108 -31.28 10.95 -3.92
C CYS A 108 -32.52 11.71 -4.41
N GLN A 109 -33.72 11.23 -4.08
CA GLN A 109 -34.98 11.91 -4.45
C GLN A 109 -35.09 13.35 -3.90
N ASN A 110 -34.39 13.65 -2.80
CA ASN A 110 -34.35 14.99 -2.20
C ASN A 110 -33.22 15.88 -2.76
N GLY A 111 -32.48 15.42 -3.77
CA GLY A 111 -31.52 16.24 -4.48
C GLY A 111 -30.05 16.17 -4.02
N HIS A 112 -29.72 15.51 -2.90
CA HIS A 112 -28.33 15.36 -2.43
C HIS A 112 -27.50 14.43 -3.33
N THR A 113 -26.26 14.81 -3.61
CA THR A 113 -25.36 14.16 -4.57
C THR A 113 -24.19 13.40 -3.92
N LEU A 114 -23.75 12.31 -4.55
CA LEU A 114 -22.63 11.45 -4.13
C LEU A 114 -21.88 10.89 -5.35
N CYS A 115 -20.58 10.59 -5.19
CA CYS A 115 -19.85 9.79 -6.17
C CYS A 115 -20.23 8.30 -6.08
N SER A 116 -19.95 7.54 -7.15
CA SER A 116 -20.28 6.11 -7.25
C SER A 116 -19.61 5.27 -6.16
N THR A 117 -18.34 5.54 -5.84
CA THR A 117 -17.61 4.84 -4.77
C THR A 117 -18.28 5.02 -3.41
N CYS A 118 -18.73 6.24 -3.11
CA CYS A 118 -19.37 6.53 -1.83
C CYS A 118 -20.79 6.00 -1.75
N LYS A 119 -21.56 5.94 -2.86
CA LYS A 119 -22.87 5.27 -2.90
C LYS A 119 -22.78 3.82 -2.43
N ALA A 120 -21.76 3.08 -2.87
CA ALA A 120 -21.51 1.71 -2.42
C ALA A 120 -21.15 1.64 -0.93
N ARG A 121 -20.25 2.52 -0.45
CA ARG A 121 -19.83 2.57 0.96
C ARG A 121 -20.97 2.87 1.94
N VAL A 122 -21.95 3.66 1.52
CA VAL A 122 -23.12 4.02 2.35
C VAL A 122 -24.32 3.09 2.14
N HIS A 123 -24.12 1.94 1.50
CA HIS A 123 -25.14 0.91 1.30
C HIS A 123 -26.44 1.45 0.67
N ASN A 124 -26.32 2.26 -0.38
CA ASN A 124 -27.46 2.89 -1.08
C ASN A 124 -28.37 3.75 -0.18
N ARG A 125 -27.85 4.34 0.90
CA ARG A 125 -28.59 5.31 1.72
C ARG A 125 -27.91 6.68 1.74
N CYS A 126 -28.69 7.72 1.50
CA CYS A 126 -28.20 9.10 1.52
C CYS A 126 -27.67 9.44 2.92
N PRO A 127 -26.42 9.87 3.09
CA PRO A 127 -25.87 10.22 4.40
C PRO A 127 -26.54 11.48 4.98
N THR A 128 -27.09 12.35 4.12
CA THR A 128 -27.72 13.61 4.53
C THR A 128 -29.16 13.42 4.97
N CYS A 129 -30.03 12.82 4.14
CA CYS A 129 -31.46 12.69 4.42
C CYS A 129 -31.93 11.26 4.74
N ARG A 130 -31.03 10.28 4.75
CA ARG A 130 -31.28 8.85 5.08
C ARG A 130 -32.24 8.11 4.12
N GLN A 131 -32.68 8.78 3.06
CA GLN A 131 -33.49 8.18 1.98
C GLN A 131 -32.66 7.26 1.09
N GLU A 132 -33.34 6.37 0.38
CA GLU A 132 -32.71 5.45 -0.57
C GLU A 132 -32.08 6.22 -1.75
N LEU A 133 -30.82 5.90 -2.03
CA LEU A 133 -30.09 6.30 -3.23
C LEU A 133 -30.39 5.25 -4.30
N GLY A 134 -31.54 5.39 -4.96
CA GLY A 134 -31.84 4.59 -6.15
C GLY A 134 -30.80 4.82 -7.27
N ASP A 135 -31.09 4.35 -8.47
CA ASP A 135 -30.20 4.58 -9.62
C ASP A 135 -30.48 5.90 -10.35
N ILE A 136 -30.59 6.99 -9.56
CA ILE A 136 -30.84 8.33 -10.09
C ILE A 136 -29.49 9.04 -10.25
N ARG A 137 -29.23 9.59 -11.44
CA ARG A 137 -28.03 10.38 -11.75
C ARG A 137 -28.34 11.86 -11.83
N CYS A 138 -27.44 12.69 -11.32
CA CYS A 138 -27.52 14.15 -11.45
C CYS A 138 -26.90 14.60 -12.77
N LEU A 139 -27.56 14.32 -13.90
CA LEU A 139 -27.07 14.68 -15.24
C LEU A 139 -26.80 16.18 -15.40
N ALA A 140 -27.57 17.02 -14.70
CA ALA A 140 -27.36 18.47 -14.68
C ALA A 140 -26.00 18.83 -14.07
N LEU A 141 -25.65 18.25 -12.92
CA LEU A 141 -24.36 18.50 -12.28
C LEU A 141 -23.21 17.92 -13.09
N GLU A 142 -23.40 16.73 -13.69
CA GLU A 142 -22.44 16.17 -14.64
C GLU A 142 -22.17 17.14 -15.81
N LYS A 143 -23.22 17.75 -16.38
CA LYS A 143 -23.10 18.69 -17.50
C LYS A 143 -22.42 20.00 -17.10
N VAL A 144 -22.74 20.54 -15.93
CA VAL A 144 -22.08 21.73 -15.39
C VAL A 144 -20.60 21.46 -15.17
N ALA A 145 -20.26 20.28 -14.64
CA ALA A 145 -18.88 19.89 -14.38
C ALA A 145 -17.99 19.90 -15.63
N GLU A 146 -18.55 19.55 -16.80
CA GLU A 146 -17.78 19.52 -18.08
C GLU A 146 -17.18 20.88 -18.45
N SER A 147 -17.80 21.98 -18.03
CA SER A 147 -17.33 23.34 -18.30
C SER A 147 -16.33 23.88 -17.28
N LEU A 148 -15.99 23.10 -16.25
CA LEU A 148 -15.13 23.56 -15.16
C LEU A 148 -13.70 23.08 -15.33
N GLU A 149 -12.80 23.92 -14.82
CA GLU A 149 -11.43 23.55 -14.52
C GLU A 149 -11.31 23.35 -13.01
N LEU A 150 -10.66 22.26 -12.60
CA LEU A 150 -10.56 21.87 -11.20
C LEU A 150 -9.08 21.77 -10.80
N PRO A 151 -8.69 22.24 -9.61
CA PRO A 151 -7.36 22.01 -9.09
C PRO A 151 -7.15 20.51 -8.85
N CYS A 152 -5.90 20.06 -8.98
CA CYS A 152 -5.48 18.72 -8.57
C CYS A 152 -5.80 18.49 -7.09
N LYS A 153 -6.31 17.30 -6.71
CA LYS A 153 -6.58 16.99 -5.30
C LYS A 153 -5.33 17.00 -4.41
N TYR A 154 -4.15 16.90 -4.99
CA TYR A 154 -2.87 17.01 -4.28
C TYR A 154 -2.34 18.46 -4.24
N CYS A 155 -3.19 19.46 -4.48
CA CYS A 155 -2.80 20.86 -4.40
C CYS A 155 -2.27 21.25 -3.01
N SER A 156 -2.87 20.71 -1.94
CA SER A 156 -2.38 20.88 -0.57
C SER A 156 -1.00 20.24 -0.32
N LEU A 157 -0.56 19.32 -1.18
CA LEU A 157 0.76 18.69 -1.14
C LEU A 157 1.77 19.37 -2.08
N GLY A 158 1.37 20.46 -2.76
CA GLY A 158 2.26 21.28 -3.58
C GLY A 158 2.02 21.23 -5.09
N CYS A 159 1.01 20.49 -5.58
CA CYS A 159 0.68 20.51 -7.01
C CYS A 159 -0.06 21.81 -7.39
N PRO A 160 0.52 22.72 -8.19
CA PRO A 160 -0.13 23.98 -8.54
C PRO A 160 -1.12 23.86 -9.71
N GLU A 161 -1.19 22.67 -10.33
CA GLU A 161 -1.83 22.48 -11.62
C GLU A 161 -3.36 22.43 -11.52
N ILE A 162 -4.01 23.06 -12.50
CA ILE A 162 -5.47 23.10 -12.68
C ILE A 162 -5.78 22.48 -14.04
N PHE A 163 -6.77 21.60 -14.09
CA PHE A 163 -7.10 20.83 -15.29
C PHE A 163 -8.58 20.93 -15.65
N PRO A 164 -8.94 20.87 -16.95
CA PRO A 164 -10.31 20.59 -17.36
C PRO A 164 -10.83 19.33 -16.67
N TYR A 165 -12.11 19.33 -16.29
CA TYR A 165 -12.75 18.28 -15.50
C TYR A 165 -12.34 16.86 -15.90
N TYR A 166 -12.54 16.46 -17.16
CA TYR A 166 -12.22 15.10 -17.62
C TYR A 166 -10.72 14.77 -17.66
N SER A 167 -9.85 15.77 -17.72
CA SER A 167 -8.40 15.59 -17.74
C SER A 167 -7.80 15.45 -16.34
N LYS A 168 -8.49 15.98 -15.31
CA LYS A 168 -8.03 15.96 -13.91
C LYS A 168 -7.69 14.56 -13.41
N ILE A 169 -8.57 13.56 -13.61
CA ILE A 169 -8.34 12.19 -13.11
C ILE A 169 -7.07 11.57 -13.72
N LYS A 170 -6.83 11.83 -15.02
CA LYS A 170 -5.64 11.31 -15.71
C LYS A 170 -4.37 11.88 -15.10
N HIS A 171 -4.35 13.17 -14.83
CA HIS A 171 -3.24 13.80 -14.11
C HIS A 171 -3.08 13.22 -12.70
N GLU A 172 -4.15 13.15 -11.90
CA GLU A 172 -4.06 12.68 -10.50
C GLU A 172 -3.56 11.23 -10.38
N ALA A 173 -3.77 10.40 -11.39
CA ALA A 173 -3.21 9.06 -11.44
C ALA A 173 -1.67 9.06 -11.54
N GLN A 174 -1.07 10.12 -12.10
CA GLN A 174 0.36 10.23 -12.42
C GLN A 174 1.05 11.43 -11.77
N CYS A 175 0.34 12.20 -10.94
CA CYS A 175 0.86 13.40 -10.29
C CYS A 175 2.08 13.06 -9.41
N SER A 176 3.19 13.78 -9.56
CA SER A 176 4.38 13.58 -8.72
C SER A 176 4.13 13.85 -7.24
N PHE A 177 3.19 14.74 -6.91
CA PHE A 177 2.78 15.05 -5.53
C PHE A 177 1.80 14.04 -4.92
N ARG A 178 1.38 13.02 -5.70
CA ARG A 178 0.57 11.93 -5.17
C ARG A 178 1.36 11.19 -4.07
N PRO A 179 0.78 10.90 -2.90
CA PRO A 179 1.42 10.06 -1.89
C PRO A 179 1.77 8.66 -2.43
N TYR A 180 2.84 8.06 -1.91
CA TYR A 180 3.23 6.69 -2.19
C TYR A 180 2.52 5.74 -1.23
N ASN A 181 2.20 4.54 -1.69
CA ASN A 181 1.71 3.49 -0.80
C ASN A 181 2.90 2.77 -0.16
N CYS A 182 2.69 2.22 1.04
CA CYS A 182 3.71 1.40 1.71
C CYS A 182 4.18 0.28 0.78
N PRO A 183 5.50 0.15 0.53
CA PRO A 183 6.03 -0.88 -0.36
C PRO A 183 6.18 -2.26 0.30
N TYR A 184 5.78 -2.41 1.58
CA TYR A 184 5.88 -3.67 2.31
C TYR A 184 5.05 -4.77 1.63
N ALA A 185 5.65 -5.93 1.43
CA ALA A 185 5.05 -7.04 0.69
C ALA A 185 4.61 -8.22 1.58
N GLY A 186 4.91 -8.18 2.89
CA GLY A 186 4.54 -9.23 3.83
C GLY A 186 3.09 -9.16 4.30
N SER A 187 2.39 -8.04 4.08
CA SER A 187 0.97 -7.87 4.41
C SER A 187 0.34 -6.77 3.55
N GLU A 188 -0.99 -6.77 3.44
CA GLU A 188 -1.72 -5.69 2.78
C GLU A 188 -1.78 -4.45 3.68
N CYS A 189 -0.75 -3.59 3.57
CA CYS A 189 -0.65 -2.34 4.31
C CYS A 189 -1.27 -1.17 3.52
N ALA A 190 -2.30 -0.54 4.09
CA ALA A 190 -3.02 0.59 3.46
C ALA A 190 -2.37 1.96 3.72
N VAL A 191 -1.23 2.02 4.42
CA VAL A 191 -0.55 3.26 4.76
C VAL A 191 -0.01 3.93 3.48
N SER A 192 -0.19 5.25 3.39
CA SER A 192 0.34 6.07 2.31
C SER A 192 0.89 7.40 2.83
N GLY A 193 1.90 7.95 2.15
CA GLY A 193 2.56 9.19 2.55
C GLY A 193 3.74 9.56 1.65
N ASP A 194 4.56 10.50 2.10
CA ASP A 194 5.83 10.81 1.46
C ASP A 194 6.92 9.77 1.82
N ILE A 195 8.06 9.85 1.14
CA ILE A 195 9.15 8.87 1.33
C ILE A 195 9.70 8.88 2.76
N PRO A 196 10.02 10.03 3.39
CA PRO A 196 10.48 10.05 4.79
C PRO A 196 9.50 9.41 5.76
N PHE A 197 8.20 9.69 5.63
CA PHE A 197 7.15 9.07 6.43
C PHE A 197 7.11 7.55 6.23
N LEU A 198 7.16 7.09 4.97
CA LEU A 198 7.15 5.66 4.67
C LEU A 198 8.38 4.94 5.19
N VAL A 199 9.56 5.54 5.13
CA VAL A 199 10.79 4.95 5.70
C VAL A 199 10.65 4.79 7.22
N ALA A 200 10.11 5.80 7.92
CA ALA A 200 9.84 5.69 9.34
C ALA A 200 8.82 4.57 9.64
N HIS A 201 7.70 4.56 8.92
CA HIS A 201 6.68 3.52 9.01
C HIS A 201 7.23 2.10 8.78
N LEU A 202 8.04 1.89 7.75
CA LEU A 202 8.65 0.59 7.46
C LEU A 202 9.55 0.11 8.60
N ARG A 203 10.34 1.01 9.20
CA ARG A 203 11.21 0.69 10.34
C ARG A 203 10.41 0.44 11.61
N ASP A 204 9.43 1.29 11.89
CA ASP A 204 8.79 1.35 13.20
C ASP A 204 7.61 0.38 13.31
N ASP A 205 6.82 0.20 12.25
CA ASP A 205 5.65 -0.68 12.23
C ASP A 205 5.95 -2.05 11.63
N HIS A 206 6.71 -2.09 10.53
CA HIS A 206 7.03 -3.35 9.83
C HIS A 206 8.38 -3.97 10.22
N LYS A 207 9.18 -3.28 11.06
CA LYS A 207 10.51 -3.73 11.51
C LYS A 207 11.44 -4.10 10.34
N VAL A 208 11.32 -3.39 9.23
CA VAL A 208 12.14 -3.58 8.04
C VAL A 208 13.59 -3.19 8.32
N ASP A 209 14.51 -4.04 7.88
CA ASP A 209 15.94 -3.77 7.99
C ASP A 209 16.35 -2.59 7.11
N MET A 210 17.07 -1.64 7.73
CA MET A 210 17.53 -0.40 7.10
C MET A 210 19.06 -0.43 7.02
N HIS A 211 19.60 -0.31 5.80
CA HIS A 211 21.03 -0.31 5.55
C HIS A 211 21.46 0.99 4.87
N SER A 212 22.71 1.39 5.11
CA SER A 212 23.35 2.49 4.38
C SER A 212 24.43 1.92 3.47
N GLY A 213 24.52 2.47 2.26
CA GLY A 213 25.50 2.06 1.27
C GLY A 213 24.89 1.53 -0.01
N CYS A 214 25.73 1.46 -1.04
CA CYS A 214 25.32 1.18 -2.40
C CYS A 214 25.70 -0.24 -2.85
N THR A 215 26.32 -1.03 -1.99
CA THR A 215 26.66 -2.44 -2.21
C THR A 215 26.13 -3.26 -1.05
N PHE A 216 25.63 -4.46 -1.33
CA PHE A 216 25.03 -5.30 -0.30
C PHE A 216 25.22 -6.78 -0.58
N ASN A 217 25.10 -7.56 0.49
CA ASN A 217 25.27 -8.99 0.46
C ASN A 217 24.26 -9.66 1.38
N HIS A 218 23.14 -10.12 0.80
CA HIS A 218 22.05 -10.72 1.55
C HIS A 218 22.08 -12.24 1.45
N ARG A 219 21.98 -12.88 2.62
CA ARG A 219 21.87 -14.34 2.72
C ARG A 219 20.42 -14.72 3.00
N TYR A 220 19.85 -15.53 2.11
CA TYR A 220 18.51 -16.11 2.25
C TYR A 220 18.66 -17.59 2.60
N VAL A 221 18.10 -17.98 3.74
CA VAL A 221 18.15 -19.36 4.23
C VAL A 221 16.73 -19.92 4.32
N LYS A 222 16.49 -21.10 3.74
CA LYS A 222 15.24 -21.84 3.92
C LYS A 222 15.53 -23.28 4.30
N SER A 223 15.02 -23.70 5.45
CA SER A 223 15.23 -25.05 6.00
C SER A 223 14.60 -26.14 5.13
N ASN A 224 13.39 -25.90 4.60
CA ASN A 224 12.74 -26.80 3.64
C ASN A 224 12.59 -26.14 2.26
N PRO A 225 13.49 -26.41 1.30
CA PRO A 225 13.46 -25.81 -0.02
C PRO A 225 12.26 -26.26 -0.85
N ARG A 226 11.52 -27.31 -0.45
CA ARG A 226 10.38 -27.90 -1.17
C ARG A 226 9.07 -27.16 -0.92
N GLU A 227 8.91 -26.59 0.27
CA GLU A 227 7.82 -25.67 0.57
C GLU A 227 8.03 -24.40 -0.25
N VAL A 228 7.19 -24.20 -1.26
CA VAL A 228 7.00 -22.90 -1.90
C VAL A 228 5.53 -22.59 -1.71
N GLU A 229 5.20 -22.24 -0.48
CA GLU A 229 4.12 -21.28 -0.27
C GLU A 229 4.58 -19.96 -0.88
N ASN A 230 3.64 -19.12 -1.34
CA ASN A 230 3.93 -17.80 -1.90
C ASN A 230 4.54 -16.91 -0.80
N ALA A 231 5.81 -17.14 -0.49
CA ALA A 231 6.53 -16.48 0.57
C ALA A 231 7.25 -15.29 -0.04
N THR A 232 6.87 -14.10 0.42
CA THR A 232 7.67 -12.91 0.19
C THR A 232 8.63 -12.79 1.37
N TRP A 233 9.93 -12.86 1.11
CA TRP A 233 10.91 -12.61 2.15
C TRP A 233 10.94 -11.13 2.50
N MET A 234 11.27 -10.86 3.76
CA MET A 234 11.29 -9.54 4.36
C MET A 234 11.98 -8.52 3.44
N LEU A 235 11.29 -7.40 3.22
CA LEU A 235 11.83 -6.24 2.51
C LEU A 235 13.10 -5.77 3.21
N THR A 236 14.13 -5.41 2.45
CA THR A 236 15.29 -4.66 2.96
C THR A 236 15.34 -3.30 2.28
N VAL A 237 15.58 -2.24 3.04
CA VAL A 237 15.72 -0.88 2.52
C VAL A 237 17.17 -0.42 2.60
N PHE A 238 17.66 0.15 1.50
CA PHE A 238 18.99 0.74 1.38
C PHE A 238 18.91 2.24 1.18
N HIS A 239 19.68 2.98 1.95
CA HIS A 239 19.91 4.41 1.80
C HIS A 239 21.25 4.64 1.10
N CYS A 240 21.18 5.19 -0.12
CA CYS A 240 22.33 5.41 -0.98
C CYS A 240 22.06 6.63 -1.88
N PHE A 241 23.08 7.48 -2.11
CA PHE A 241 22.95 8.74 -2.88
C PHE A 241 21.83 9.69 -2.39
N GLY A 242 21.51 9.69 -1.08
CA GLY A 242 20.42 10.49 -0.52
C GLY A 242 19.02 9.98 -0.86
N GLN A 243 18.91 8.78 -1.41
CA GLN A 243 17.67 8.15 -1.83
C GLN A 243 17.51 6.77 -1.20
N TYR A 244 16.29 6.23 -1.23
CA TYR A 244 15.96 4.93 -0.65
C TYR A 244 15.59 3.90 -1.73
N PHE A 245 16.05 2.68 -1.55
CA PHE A 245 15.83 1.56 -2.47
C PHE A 245 15.36 0.32 -1.70
N CYS A 246 14.37 -0.38 -2.23
CA CYS A 246 13.76 -1.55 -1.60
C CYS A 246 14.15 -2.83 -2.36
N LEU A 247 14.95 -3.70 -1.73
CA LEU A 247 15.23 -5.03 -2.25
C LEU A 247 14.10 -5.98 -1.86
N HIS A 248 13.57 -6.65 -2.88
CA HIS A 248 12.58 -7.70 -2.73
C HIS A 248 13.21 -9.03 -3.07
N PHE A 249 12.85 -10.05 -2.30
CA PHE A 249 13.13 -11.43 -2.61
C PHE A 249 11.86 -12.23 -2.35
N GLU A 250 11.40 -12.99 -3.34
CA GLU A 250 10.13 -13.72 -3.24
C GLU A 250 10.24 -15.08 -3.91
N ALA A 251 9.44 -16.03 -3.44
CA ALA A 251 9.24 -17.31 -4.10
C ALA A 251 7.80 -17.42 -4.56
N PHE A 252 7.65 -17.85 -5.79
CA PHE A 252 6.34 -18.05 -6.41
C PHE A 252 6.43 -19.15 -7.46
N GLN A 253 5.25 -19.49 -7.98
CA GLN A 253 5.13 -20.48 -9.03
C GLN A 253 5.11 -19.82 -10.41
N LEU A 254 6.10 -20.14 -11.25
CA LEU A 254 6.11 -19.79 -12.66
C LEU A 254 5.57 -20.98 -13.47
N GLY A 255 4.28 -20.95 -13.80
CA GLY A 255 3.56 -22.08 -14.38
C GLY A 255 3.46 -23.24 -13.39
N MET A 256 4.19 -24.33 -13.64
CA MET A 256 4.29 -25.49 -12.74
C MET A 256 5.67 -25.61 -12.07
N ALA A 257 6.54 -24.61 -12.22
CA ALA A 257 7.88 -24.62 -11.64
C ALA A 257 8.04 -23.56 -10.53
N PRO A 258 8.53 -23.94 -9.35
CA PRO A 258 8.85 -22.97 -8.31
C PRO A 258 10.13 -22.21 -8.67
N VAL A 259 10.07 -20.90 -8.51
CA VAL A 259 11.17 -19.98 -8.77
C VAL A 259 11.37 -19.03 -7.60
N TYR A 260 12.59 -18.53 -7.47
CA TYR A 260 12.92 -17.40 -6.61
C TYR A 260 13.15 -16.19 -7.50
N MET A 261 12.78 -15.00 -7.05
CA MET A 261 13.02 -13.76 -7.77
C MET A 261 13.56 -12.70 -6.84
N ALA A 262 14.59 -11.99 -7.30
CA ALA A 262 15.15 -10.84 -6.62
C ALA A 262 15.05 -9.60 -7.52
N PHE A 263 14.59 -8.47 -6.98
CA PHE A 263 14.55 -7.21 -7.71
C PHE A 263 14.63 -6.01 -6.77
N LEU A 264 15.08 -4.87 -7.31
CA LEU A 264 15.22 -3.63 -6.56
C LEU A 264 14.18 -2.61 -7.06
N ARG A 265 13.50 -1.93 -6.13
CA ARG A 265 12.60 -0.82 -6.43
C ARG A 265 13.13 0.49 -5.85
N PHE A 266 12.99 1.59 -6.57
CA PHE A 266 13.33 2.94 -6.13
C PHE A 266 12.15 3.56 -5.35
N MET A 267 12.42 4.05 -4.13
CA MET A 267 11.43 4.76 -3.32
C MET A 267 11.27 6.22 -3.80
N GLY A 268 10.59 6.39 -4.92
CA GLY A 268 10.30 7.68 -5.55
C GLY A 268 9.62 7.46 -6.89
N ASP A 269 9.61 8.45 -7.79
CA ASP A 269 8.96 8.33 -9.11
C ASP A 269 9.85 7.68 -10.18
N GLU A 270 9.28 7.40 -11.35
CA GLU A 270 10.00 6.74 -12.45
C GLU A 270 11.04 7.65 -13.11
N ASN A 271 10.83 8.96 -13.14
CA ASN A 271 11.76 9.90 -13.75
C ASN A 271 13.05 9.98 -12.93
N GLU A 272 12.93 10.03 -11.60
CA GLU A 272 14.06 9.99 -10.69
C GLU A 272 14.77 8.63 -10.70
N ALA A 273 14.00 7.53 -10.76
CA ALA A 273 14.54 6.17 -10.79
C ALA A 273 15.50 5.92 -11.97
N ARG A 274 15.25 6.56 -13.13
CA ARG A 274 16.09 6.46 -14.34
C ARG A 274 17.51 6.99 -14.17
N ASN A 275 17.78 7.76 -13.12
CA ASN A 275 19.13 8.21 -12.82
C ASN A 275 20.00 7.12 -12.18
N TYR A 276 19.43 5.97 -11.84
CA TYR A 276 20.09 4.89 -11.14
C TYR A 276 20.05 3.59 -11.93
N THR A 277 21.10 2.81 -11.76
CA THR A 277 21.20 1.43 -12.26
C THR A 277 21.59 0.54 -11.09
N TYR A 278 21.13 -0.71 -11.10
CA TYR A 278 21.51 -1.71 -10.13
C TYR A 278 21.86 -3.03 -10.81
N SER A 279 22.66 -3.84 -10.13
CA SER A 279 22.91 -5.22 -10.51
C SER A 279 22.68 -6.15 -9.34
N LEU A 280 22.14 -7.32 -9.61
CA LEU A 280 22.00 -8.43 -8.67
C LEU A 280 22.77 -9.63 -9.22
N GLU A 281 23.53 -10.30 -8.36
CA GLU A 281 24.33 -11.46 -8.70
C GLU A 281 24.07 -12.59 -7.69
N VAL A 282 23.93 -13.80 -8.21
CA VAL A 282 23.98 -15.06 -7.45
C VAL A 282 24.99 -15.99 -8.10
N GLY A 283 25.74 -16.74 -7.30
CA GLY A 283 26.76 -17.63 -7.84
C GLY A 283 27.29 -18.63 -6.83
N GLY A 284 27.97 -19.64 -7.37
CA GLY A 284 28.55 -20.76 -6.64
C GLY A 284 29.11 -21.81 -7.60
N ASN A 285 30.07 -22.61 -7.15
CA ASN A 285 30.64 -23.73 -7.93
C ASN A 285 31.14 -23.32 -9.33
N GLY A 286 31.80 -22.17 -9.43
CA GLY A 286 32.39 -21.66 -10.68
C GLY A 286 31.38 -21.11 -11.69
N ARG A 287 30.10 -20.94 -11.33
CA ARG A 287 29.07 -20.32 -12.17
C ARG A 287 28.38 -19.17 -11.44
N LYS A 288 27.86 -18.21 -12.20
CA LYS A 288 27.05 -17.11 -11.68
C LYS A 288 25.97 -16.67 -12.66
N MET A 289 24.92 -16.06 -12.13
CA MET A 289 23.86 -15.37 -12.86
C MET A 289 23.85 -13.91 -12.40
N VAL A 290 23.71 -12.99 -13.35
CA VAL A 290 23.68 -11.55 -13.10
C VAL A 290 22.46 -10.96 -13.80
N TRP A 291 21.75 -10.07 -13.10
CA TRP A 291 20.70 -9.22 -13.62
C TRP A 291 21.12 -7.76 -13.43
N GLU A 292 20.92 -6.92 -14.43
CA GLU A 292 21.24 -5.50 -14.38
C GLU A 292 20.12 -4.69 -15.04
N GLY A 293 19.80 -3.53 -14.46
CA GLY A 293 18.80 -2.63 -15.03
C GLY A 293 18.51 -1.42 -14.16
N THR A 294 17.52 -0.62 -14.59
CA THR A 294 17.00 0.51 -13.82
C THR A 294 16.03 0.02 -12.76
N PRO A 295 16.13 0.48 -11.49
CA PRO A 295 15.18 0.08 -10.46
C PRO A 295 13.77 0.62 -10.78
N ARG A 296 12.74 -0.21 -10.62
CA ARG A 296 11.35 0.20 -10.83
C ARG A 296 10.89 1.12 -9.71
N SER A 297 10.12 2.16 -10.01
CA SER A 297 9.51 3.00 -8.98
C SER A 297 8.55 2.21 -8.08
N ILE A 298 8.46 2.55 -6.78
CA ILE A 298 7.42 2.01 -5.88
C ILE A 298 5.99 2.47 -6.24
N ARG A 299 5.82 3.33 -7.26
CA ARG A 299 4.51 3.53 -7.91
C ARG A 299 3.95 2.23 -8.47
N ASP A 300 4.83 1.33 -8.92
CA ASP A 300 4.50 -0.03 -9.30
C ASP A 300 4.55 -0.94 -8.08
N SER A 301 3.50 -1.74 -7.87
CA SER A 301 3.45 -2.73 -6.79
C SER A 301 4.47 -3.84 -7.01
N HIS A 302 4.92 -4.50 -5.93
CA HIS A 302 5.82 -5.65 -6.05
C HIS A 302 5.22 -6.76 -6.92
N ARG A 303 3.89 -7.00 -6.82
CA ARG A 303 3.14 -7.94 -7.67
C ARG A 303 3.25 -7.58 -9.15
N LYS A 304 3.14 -6.30 -9.51
CA LYS A 304 3.28 -5.86 -10.92
C LYS A 304 4.67 -6.16 -11.46
N VAL A 305 5.72 -5.95 -10.67
CA VAL A 305 7.11 -6.28 -11.06
C VAL A 305 7.27 -7.79 -11.24
N ARG A 306 6.83 -8.58 -10.24
CA ARG A 306 6.81 -10.05 -10.27
C ARG A 306 6.11 -10.61 -11.52
N ASP A 307 4.87 -10.18 -11.74
CA ASP A 307 4.01 -10.72 -12.81
C ASP A 307 4.55 -10.35 -14.20
N SER A 308 5.37 -9.30 -14.29
CA SER A 308 6.11 -8.93 -15.50
C SER A 308 7.46 -9.64 -15.66
N HIS A 309 7.89 -10.41 -14.66
CA HIS A 309 9.19 -11.11 -14.63
C HIS A 309 10.41 -10.18 -14.76
N ASP A 310 10.27 -8.94 -14.30
CA ASP A 310 11.27 -7.87 -14.43
C ASP A 310 12.24 -7.87 -13.23
N GLY A 311 13.16 -8.84 -13.24
CA GLY A 311 14.10 -9.07 -12.15
C GLY A 311 14.92 -10.36 -12.29
N LEU A 312 15.81 -10.62 -11.33
CA LEU A 312 16.65 -11.82 -11.32
C LEU A 312 15.84 -13.05 -10.93
N ILE A 313 15.36 -13.80 -11.92
CA ILE A 313 14.67 -15.08 -11.72
C ILE A 313 15.66 -16.23 -11.61
N ILE A 314 15.53 -17.03 -10.56
CA ILE A 314 16.40 -18.14 -10.23
C ILE A 314 15.53 -19.38 -10.08
N GLN A 315 15.62 -20.29 -11.04
CA GLN A 315 14.94 -21.58 -10.95
C GLN A 315 15.45 -22.37 -9.73
N ARG A 316 14.57 -23.13 -9.07
CA ARG A 316 14.92 -23.90 -7.86
C ARG A 316 16.19 -24.74 -8.02
N ASN A 317 16.38 -25.39 -9.16
CA ASN A 317 17.57 -26.21 -9.41
C ASN A 317 18.87 -25.39 -9.42
N MET A 318 18.84 -24.18 -9.97
CA MET A 318 19.98 -23.26 -9.94
C MET A 318 20.19 -22.68 -8.54
N ALA A 319 19.12 -22.33 -7.83
CA ALA A 319 19.20 -21.83 -6.46
C ALA A 319 19.86 -22.86 -5.51
N LEU A 320 19.47 -24.14 -5.63
CA LEU A 320 20.09 -25.24 -4.88
C LEU A 320 21.54 -25.50 -5.30
N PHE A 321 21.85 -25.39 -6.60
CA PHE A 321 23.22 -25.52 -7.10
C PHE A 321 24.14 -24.44 -6.51
N PHE A 322 23.68 -23.18 -6.45
CA PHE A 322 24.45 -22.08 -5.86
C PHE A 322 24.56 -22.15 -4.33
N SER A 323 23.68 -22.91 -3.66
CA SER A 323 23.73 -23.09 -2.20
C SER A 323 24.90 -23.95 -1.71
N GLY A 324 25.57 -24.71 -2.60
CA GLY A 324 26.81 -25.45 -2.29
C GLY A 324 26.68 -26.62 -1.30
N GLY A 325 25.48 -26.90 -0.78
CA GLY A 325 25.22 -27.95 0.23
C GLY A 325 24.64 -29.25 -0.34
N ASP A 326 24.08 -30.09 0.55
CA ASP A 326 23.48 -31.40 0.24
C ASP A 326 22.10 -31.32 -0.44
N ARG A 327 21.70 -30.11 -0.88
CA ARG A 327 20.40 -29.77 -1.49
C ARG A 327 19.20 -30.00 -0.58
N LYS A 328 19.41 -30.17 0.74
CA LYS A 328 18.31 -30.28 1.71
C LYS A 328 17.88 -28.94 2.28
N GLU A 329 18.73 -27.91 2.20
CA GLU A 329 18.42 -26.53 2.58
C GLU A 329 18.75 -25.57 1.42
N LEU A 330 18.13 -24.40 1.42
CA LEU A 330 18.48 -23.29 0.54
C LEU A 330 19.39 -22.35 1.34
N LYS A 331 20.55 -22.01 0.80
CA LYS A 331 21.49 -21.01 1.34
C LYS A 331 21.95 -20.11 0.20
N LEU A 332 21.04 -19.26 -0.27
CA LEU A 332 21.29 -18.42 -1.42
C LEU A 332 21.88 -17.08 -0.98
N ARG A 333 23.02 -16.70 -1.58
CA ARG A 333 23.67 -15.41 -1.36
C ARG A 333 23.39 -14.52 -2.57
N VAL A 334 22.66 -13.43 -2.36
CA VAL A 334 22.39 -12.40 -3.37
C VAL A 334 23.26 -11.20 -3.05
N THR A 335 24.21 -10.92 -3.94
CA THR A 335 25.00 -9.70 -3.90
C THR A 335 24.41 -8.67 -4.84
N GLY A 336 24.48 -7.40 -4.47
CA GLY A 336 24.08 -6.34 -5.39
C GLY A 336 24.85 -5.06 -5.20
N ARG A 337 24.75 -4.21 -6.22
CA ARG A 337 25.27 -2.84 -6.19
C ARG A 337 24.30 -1.89 -6.89
N ILE A 338 24.31 -0.63 -6.47
CA ILE A 338 23.52 0.49 -6.99
C ILE A 338 24.52 1.57 -7.39
N TRP A 339 24.36 2.17 -8.56
CA TRP A 339 25.15 3.32 -8.99
C TRP A 339 24.29 4.33 -9.72
N LYS A 340 24.80 5.56 -9.81
CA LYS A 340 24.16 6.64 -10.55
C LYS A 340 24.75 6.69 -11.94
N GLU A 341 23.90 6.74 -12.97
CA GLU A 341 24.36 7.01 -14.33
C GLU A 341 24.79 8.49 -14.40
N GLN A 342 26.05 8.76 -14.77
CA GLN A 342 26.49 10.13 -15.02
C GLN A 342 26.07 10.53 -16.43
N THR A 343 25.13 11.47 -16.54
CA THR A 343 24.84 12.15 -17.80
C THR A 343 25.97 13.14 -18.10
N ASN A 344 26.90 12.73 -18.94
CA ASN A 344 27.85 13.64 -19.57
C ASN A 344 27.09 14.46 -20.65
N PRO A 345 27.23 15.79 -20.76
CA PRO A 345 26.52 16.59 -21.77
C PRO A 345 26.82 16.18 -23.22
N ASP A 346 27.84 15.35 -23.47
CA ASP A 346 28.26 14.89 -24.80
C ASP A 346 27.96 13.41 -25.13
N GLY A 347 27.09 12.74 -24.38
CA GLY A 347 26.49 11.46 -24.81
C GLY A 347 27.44 10.24 -24.91
N ALA A 348 28.62 10.30 -24.30
CA ALA A 348 29.52 9.15 -24.19
C ALA A 348 29.45 8.53 -22.77
N CYS A 349 29.00 7.27 -22.68
CA CYS A 349 29.03 6.49 -21.44
C CYS A 349 30.48 6.14 -21.08
N ILE A 350 30.97 6.65 -19.95
CA ILE A 350 32.20 6.14 -19.31
C ILE A 350 31.75 5.29 -18.11
N PRO A 351 32.17 4.02 -18.00
CA PRO A 351 31.99 3.28 -16.77
C PRO A 351 32.84 3.95 -15.69
N ASN A 352 32.21 4.65 -14.75
CA ASN A 352 32.93 5.17 -13.60
C ASN A 352 33.35 3.98 -12.73
N LEU A 353 34.64 3.65 -12.81
CA LEU A 353 35.36 3.04 -11.72
C LEU A 353 35.47 4.09 -10.61
N CYS A 354 34.65 3.97 -9.57
CA CYS A 354 34.97 4.56 -8.28
C CYS A 354 35.54 3.47 -7.37
N SER A 355 36.73 3.75 -6.85
CA SER A 355 37.56 2.92 -5.97
C SER A 355 36.96 2.69 -4.58
#